data_AF-A0A6H9YJB2-F1
#
_entry.id   AF-A0A6H9YJB2-F1
#
_cell.length_a   1.000
_cell.length_b   1.000
_cell.length_c   1.000
_cell.angle_alpha   90.00
_cell.angle_beta   90.00
_cell.angle_gamma   90.00
#
_symmetry.space_group_name_H-M   'P 1'
#
loop_
_entity.id
_entity.type
_entity.pdbx_description
1 polymer ?
#
loop_
_entity_poly.entity_id
_entity_poly.type
_entity_poly.pdbx_seq_one_letter_code
_entity_poly.pdbx_strand_id
1 'polypeptide(L)' 'MTGVRLVGAHRVWADFAGIPAEVTSAFVATDKGGLVGCGYYASVEALAEIVDLSTLSPC' A
#
# COMPACT_ATOMS: atom_id res chain seq x y z
N MET A 1 -6.71 -5.53 0.11
CA MET A 1 -5.25 -5.28 0.07
C MET A 1 -4.59 -6.31 -0.84
N THR A 2 -3.64 -5.87 -1.66
CA THR A 2 -2.92 -6.76 -2.59
C THR A 2 -1.41 -6.49 -2.51
N GLY A 3 -0.60 -7.54 -2.41
CA GLY A 3 0.85 -7.44 -2.48
C GLY A 3 1.31 -7.26 -3.93
N VAL A 4 2.14 -6.27 -4.20
CA VAL A 4 2.67 -5.96 -5.54
C VAL A 4 4.19 -5.86 -5.53
N ARG A 5 4.81 -6.17 -6.67
CA ARG A 5 6.23 -5.87 -6.89
C ARG A 5 6.38 -4.39 -7.24
N LEU A 6 7.37 -3.73 -6.64
CA LEU A 6 7.67 -2.32 -6.88
C LEU A 6 8.50 -2.17 -8.15
N VAL A 7 7.80 -2.18 -9.29
CA VAL A 7 8.37 -1.96 -10.62
C VAL A 7 7.50 -0.99 -11.41
N GLY A 8 8.12 -0.24 -12.33
CA GLY A 8 7.41 0.71 -13.19
C GLY A 8 6.53 1.68 -12.40
N ALA A 9 5.24 1.75 -12.75
CA ALA A 9 4.29 2.63 -12.10
C ALA A 9 4.15 2.38 -10.59
N HIS A 10 4.15 1.12 -10.14
CA HIS A 10 4.06 0.81 -8.71
C HIS A 10 5.26 1.36 -7.94
N ARG A 11 6.44 1.41 -8.56
CA ARG A 11 7.61 2.00 -7.92
C ARG A 11 7.48 3.51 -7.77
N VAL A 12 7.06 4.21 -8.83
CA VAL A 12 6.86 5.67 -8.80
C VAL A 12 5.89 6.08 -7.68
N TRP A 13 4.78 5.35 -7.55
CA TRP A 13 3.81 5.63 -6.49
C TRP A 13 4.30 5.25 -5.09
N ALA A 14 5.06 4.17 -4.96
CA ALA A 14 5.66 3.79 -3.69
C ALA A 14 6.71 4.82 -3.22
N ASP A 15 7.52 5.36 -4.12
CA ASP A 15 8.47 6.44 -3.80
C ASP A 15 7.72 7.70 -3.34
N PHE A 16 6.61 8.05 -3.99
CA PHE A 16 5.75 9.17 -3.56
C PHE A 16 5.13 8.92 -2.17
N ALA A 17 4.79 7.66 -1.86
CA ALA A 17 4.29 7.26 -0.55
C ALA A 17 5.39 7.13 0.53
N GLY A 18 6.66 7.39 0.18
CA GLY A 18 7.78 7.34 1.13
C GLY A 18 8.33 5.94 1.41
N ILE A 19 8.04 4.96 0.55
CA ILE A 19 8.58 3.60 0.70
C ILE A 19 10.08 3.59 0.40
N PRO A 20 10.94 3.05 1.28
CA PRO A 20 12.39 3.05 1.09
C PRO A 20 12.83 2.33 -0.17
N ALA A 21 13.97 2.76 -0.73
CA ALA A 21 14.35 2.34 -2.06
C ALA A 21 14.74 0.85 -2.16
N GLU A 22 15.25 0.30 -1.07
CA GLU A 22 15.60 -1.11 -0.86
C GLU A 22 14.40 -2.05 -0.82
N VAL A 23 13.20 -1.52 -0.59
CA VAL A 23 11.97 -2.32 -0.57
C VAL A 23 11.59 -2.65 -2.02
N THR A 24 11.38 -3.94 -2.30
CA THR A 24 11.10 -4.45 -3.65
C THR A 24 9.65 -4.89 -3.84
N SER A 25 8.87 -4.94 -2.77
CA SER A 25 7.45 -5.25 -2.76
C SER A 25 6.73 -4.47 -1.67
N ALA A 26 5.49 -4.07 -1.94
CA ALA A 26 4.64 -3.37 -0.98
C ALA A 26 3.21 -3.88 -1.07
N PHE A 27 2.39 -3.50 -0.10
CA PHE A 27 0.96 -3.70 -0.14
C PHE A 27 0.26 -2.46 -0.67
N VAL A 28 -0.63 -2.67 -1.64
CA VAL A 28 -1.58 -1.65 -2.08
C VAL A 28 -2.87 -1.85 -1.30
N ALA A 29 -3.30 -0.82 -0.59
CA ALA A 29 -4.52 -0.82 0.20
C ALA A 29 -5.58 0.05 -0.47
N THR A 30 -6.73 -0.57 -0.76
CA THR A 30 -7.91 0.09 -1.30
C THR A 30 -9.11 -0.22 -0.43
N ASP A 31 -10.04 0.73 -0.35
CA ASP A 31 -11.39 0.52 0.18
C ASP A 31 -12.40 1.12 -0.80
N LYS A 32 -13.38 0.33 -1.23
CA LYS A 32 -14.42 0.73 -2.19
C LYS A 32 -13.87 1.40 -3.46
N GLY A 33 -12.72 0.92 -3.94
CA GLY A 33 -12.04 1.43 -5.15
C GLY A 33 -11.20 2.70 -4.94
N GLY A 34 -11.18 3.29 -3.74
CA GLY A 34 -10.29 4.38 -3.38
C GLY A 34 -9.01 3.88 -2.70
N LEU A 35 -7.89 4.58 -2.88
CA LEU A 35 -6.68 4.31 -2.10
C LEU A 35 -6.90 4.72 -0.63
N VAL A 36 -6.39 3.90 0.27
CA VAL A 36 -6.43 4.16 1.71
C VAL A 36 -5.15 4.90 2.10
N GLY A 37 -5.27 6.05 2.77
CA GLY A 37 -4.12 6.87 3.17
C GLY A 37 -3.21 7.23 2.00
N CYS A 38 -1.93 6.85 2.05
CA CYS A 38 -0.97 7.01 0.95
C CYS A 38 -1.06 5.91 -0.12
N GLY A 39 -1.89 4.89 0.10
CA GLY A 39 -2.17 3.80 -0.84
C GLY A 39 -1.16 2.66 -0.85
N TYR A 40 0.13 2.94 -0.57
CA TYR A 40 1.23 1.97 -0.60
C TYR A 40 1.87 1.84 0.79
N TYR A 41 2.07 0.60 1.23
CA TYR A 41 2.55 0.28 2.57
C TYR A 41 3.64 -0.80 2.51
N ALA A 42 4.76 -0.59 3.21
CA ALA A 42 5.88 -1.54 3.20
C ALA A 42 5.54 -2.86 3.90
N SER A 43 4.60 -2.83 4.86
CA SER A 43 4.14 -4.00 5.60
C SER A 43 2.68 -3.87 6.01
N VAL A 44 2.10 -4.96 6.51
CA VAL A 44 0.72 -4.99 7.02
C VAL A 44 0.61 -4.19 8.32
N GLU A 45 1.65 -4.24 9.15
CA GLU A 45 1.75 -3.51 10.41
C GLU A 45 1.69 -2.00 10.17
N ALA A 46 2.44 -1.49 9.18
CA ALA A 46 2.43 -0.08 8.81
C ALA A 46 1.04 0.39 8.32
N LEU A 47 0.26 -0.50 7.67
CA LEU A 47 -1.12 -0.20 7.30
C LEU A 47 -2.06 -0.22 8.51
N ALA A 48 -1.89 -1.20 9.41
CA ALA A 48 -2.73 -1.39 10.59
C ALA A 48 -2.61 -0.23 11.60
N GLU A 49 -1.50 0.52 11.57
CA GLU A 49 -1.34 1.75 12.36
C GLU A 49 -2.31 2.86 11.94
N ILE A 50 -2.80 2.84 10.70
CA ILE A 50 -3.57 3.94 10.10
C ILE A 50 -5.03 3.54 9.86
N VAL A 51 -5.31 2.26 9.64
CA VAL A 51 -6.66 1.75 9.37
C VAL A 51 -6.92 0.43 10.09
N ASP A 52 -8.16 0.28 10.59
CA ASP A 52 -8.69 -1.00 11.00
C ASP A 52 -8.84 -1.93 9.79
N LEU A 53 -7.95 -2.91 9.69
CA LEU A 53 -7.91 -3.84 8.56
C LEU A 53 -9.23 -4.60 8.36
N SER A 54 -10.03 -4.78 9.42
CA SER A 54 -11.31 -5.47 9.35
C SER A 54 -12.39 -4.70 8.59
N THR A 55 -12.21 -3.39 8.41
CA THR A 55 -13.17 -2.54 7.70
C THR A 55 -12.89 -2.46 6.20
N LEU A 56 -11.75 -2.97 5.74
CA LEU A 56 -11.35 -2.92 4.33
C LEU A 56 -12.18 -3.89 3.49
N SER A 57 -12.86 -3.36 2.48
CA SER A 57 -13.59 -4.18 1.51
C SER A 57 -12.82 -4.28 0.19
N PRO A 58 -12.57 -5.50 -0.33
CA PRO A 58 -12.06 -5.64 -1.69
C PRO A 58 -13.08 -5.07 -2.68
N CYS A 59 -12.57 -4.35 -3.68
CA CYS A 59 -13.33 -3.89 -4.84
C CYS A 59 -13.27 -4.91 -5.97
#